data_AF-A0A954IXN5-F1
#
_entry.id   AF-A0A954IXN5-F1
#
_cell.length_a   1.000
_cell.length_b   1.000
_cell.length_c   1.000
_cell.angle_alpha   90.00
_cell.angle_beta   90.00
_cell.angle_gamma   90.00
#
_symmetry.space_group_name_H-M   'P 1'
#
loop_
_entity.id
_entity.type
_entity.pdbx_description
1 polymer ?
#
loop_
_entity_poly.entity_id
_entity_poly.type
_entity_poly.pdbx_seq_one_letter_code
_entity_poly.pdbx_strand_id
1 'polypeptide(L)'
;MGRYTDDERGIARGTLLLSGLLAFGIFIQVLYLTKDFGLRADLTQDQLYSLSGSTQKVLDKLDKKLVIEAYFSQDVPGVYQIDRQKIVDLLDEYSQMGGSKCSVVYYDPLEDELIREKAQRLGIQEARATDVQDDKISQVTFYQGLRLRYGGDEQKILPLVQNVATIEGEITPKIRELVSASKPKVGILKRAAPPANPMMRQQSPDYTLIRRQIEDRFEVIDLDLSKGQLLAEDMALVIVVAPKDMTDWEKYQIDQHVMRGKGLIVLQEAAEYSLAGMWDSYRRQPFLVDTVDSKTSWEQQLGAYGVQVSNQVVADLNRQVEMLAIEMQRGAGQSQSAT
;
A
#
# COMPACT_ATOMS: atom_id res chain seq x y z
N MET A 1 50.64 -58.67 43.37
CA MET A 1 50.62 -58.18 41.97
C MET A 1 49.45 -58.86 41.27
N GLY A 2 48.29 -58.20 41.21
CA GLY A 2 47.03 -58.78 40.76
C GLY A 2 46.98 -58.94 39.25
N ARG A 3 46.65 -60.15 38.79
CA ARG A 3 46.35 -60.49 37.40
C ARG A 3 45.05 -59.79 37.00
N TYR A 4 45.15 -58.78 36.14
CA TYR A 4 44.01 -58.22 35.43
C TYR A 4 43.66 -59.19 34.31
N THR A 5 42.57 -59.94 34.51
CA THR A 5 42.10 -61.02 33.64
C THR A 5 41.54 -60.47 32.32
N ASP A 6 41.84 -61.14 31.19
CA ASP A 6 41.38 -60.77 29.83
C ASP A 6 39.87 -60.52 29.70
N ASP A 7 39.08 -61.00 30.66
CA ASP A 7 37.62 -60.84 30.73
C ASP A 7 37.18 -59.36 30.84
N GLU A 8 37.91 -58.51 31.58
CA GLU A 8 37.55 -57.09 31.74
C GLU A 8 37.75 -56.30 30.43
N ARG A 9 38.69 -56.73 29.57
CA ARG A 9 38.92 -56.12 28.26
C ARG A 9 37.83 -56.49 27.25
N GLY A 10 37.25 -57.67 27.37
CA GLY A 10 36.11 -58.11 26.56
C GLY A 10 34.85 -57.33 26.88
N ILE A 11 34.56 -57.14 28.17
CA ILE A 11 33.40 -56.36 28.64
C ILE A 11 33.53 -54.89 28.25
N ALA A 12 34.72 -54.29 28.39
CA ALA A 12 34.97 -52.90 27.97
C ALA A 12 34.83 -52.68 26.46
N ARG A 13 35.21 -53.66 25.63
CA ARG A 13 34.99 -53.61 24.18
C ARG A 13 33.52 -53.77 23.81
N GLY A 14 32.80 -54.66 24.50
CA GLY A 14 31.38 -54.87 24.32
C GLY A 14 30.54 -53.63 24.67
N THR A 15 30.86 -52.94 25.77
CA THR A 15 30.18 -51.70 26.17
C THR A 15 30.45 -50.56 25.19
N LEU A 16 31.68 -50.42 24.67
CA LEU A 16 32.01 -49.42 23.66
C LEU A 16 31.26 -49.66 22.33
N LEU A 17 31.17 -50.91 21.88
CA LEU A 17 30.43 -51.26 20.67
C LEU A 17 28.92 -51.02 20.83
N LEU A 18 28.36 -51.37 21.99
CA LEU A 18 26.96 -51.14 22.29
C LEU A 18 26.63 -49.65 22.39
N SER A 19 27.48 -48.86 23.04
CA SER A 19 27.31 -47.40 23.10
C SER A 19 27.42 -46.74 21.72
N GLY A 20 28.31 -47.25 20.85
CA GLY A 20 28.45 -46.76 19.48
C GLY A 20 27.20 -47.03 18.63
N LEU A 21 26.64 -48.24 18.73
CA LEU A 21 25.39 -48.61 18.05
C LEU A 21 24.20 -47.78 18.53
N LEU A 22 24.09 -47.54 19.83
CA LEU A 22 23.05 -46.67 20.40
C LEU A 22 23.18 -45.23 19.92
N ALA A 23 24.39 -44.66 19.94
CA ALA A 23 24.63 -43.31 19.44
C ALA A 23 24.29 -43.18 17.94
N PHE A 24 24.65 -44.19 17.14
CA PHE A 24 24.32 -44.22 15.71
C PHE A 24 22.82 -44.33 15.46
N GLY A 25 22.11 -45.15 16.24
CA GLY A 25 20.65 -45.27 16.17
C GLY A 25 19.94 -43.96 16.53
N ILE A 26 20.38 -43.28 17.59
CA ILE A 26 19.88 -41.96 17.98
C ILE A 26 20.15 -40.94 16.89
N PHE A 27 21.35 -40.95 16.29
CA PHE A 27 21.70 -40.06 15.19
C PHE A 27 20.76 -40.25 13.99
N ILE A 28 20.48 -41.49 13.60
CA ILE A 28 19.54 -41.82 12.52
C ILE A 28 18.12 -41.33 12.86
N GLN A 29 17.65 -41.53 14.10
CA GLN A 29 16.33 -41.09 14.53
C GLN A 29 16.20 -39.56 14.52
N VAL A 30 17.21 -38.84 15.01
CA VAL A 30 17.27 -37.37 14.93
C VAL A 30 17.21 -36.92 13.46
N LEU A 31 17.93 -37.59 12.57
CA LEU A 31 17.96 -37.28 11.13
C LEU A 31 16.65 -37.63 10.41
N TYR A 32 15.85 -38.54 10.96
CA TYR A 32 14.51 -38.87 10.46
C TYR A 32 13.47 -37.87 10.97
N LEU A 33 13.53 -37.50 12.26
CA LEU A 33 12.65 -36.52 12.91
C LEU A 33 12.76 -35.11 12.30
N THR A 34 13.92 -34.74 11.76
CA THR A 34 14.10 -33.47 11.06
C THR A 34 13.38 -33.40 9.71
N LYS A 35 12.99 -34.54 9.11
CA LYS A 35 12.22 -34.54 7.85
C LYS A 35 10.79 -34.06 8.03
N ASP A 36 10.18 -34.33 9.19
CA ASP A 36 8.77 -34.00 9.45
C ASP A 36 8.56 -32.59 10.04
N PHE A 37 9.62 -31.95 10.54
CA PHE A 37 9.53 -30.66 11.25
C PHE A 37 9.94 -29.41 10.44
N GLY A 38 10.22 -29.53 9.14
CA GLY A 38 10.49 -28.37 8.27
C GLY A 38 11.73 -27.54 8.65
N LEU A 39 12.53 -27.98 9.61
CA LEU A 39 13.78 -27.34 10.02
C LEU A 39 14.89 -27.70 9.02
N ARG A 40 14.88 -27.02 7.87
CA ARG A 40 16.05 -26.91 7.00
C ARG A 40 16.99 -25.88 7.63
N ALA A 41 17.95 -26.34 8.43
CA ALA A 41 19.13 -25.54 8.73
C ALA A 41 20.02 -25.57 7.49
N ASP A 42 19.94 -24.52 6.67
CA ASP A 42 20.83 -24.34 5.53
C ASP A 42 22.25 -24.08 6.04
N LEU A 43 23.13 -25.08 5.85
CA LEU A 43 24.55 -25.04 6.21
C LEU A 43 25.41 -24.81 4.96
N THR A 44 24.84 -24.22 3.90
CA THR A 44 25.65 -23.74 2.77
C THR A 44 26.23 -22.37 3.10
N GLN A 45 27.55 -22.24 2.89
CA GLN A 45 28.36 -21.12 3.38
C GLN A 45 28.10 -19.78 2.67
N ASP A 46 27.22 -19.74 1.68
CA ASP A 46 27.12 -18.57 0.80
C ASP A 46 25.83 -17.75 0.87
N GLN A 47 24.72 -18.17 1.51
CA GLN A 47 23.49 -17.34 1.68
C GLN A 47 23.01 -16.54 0.43
N LEU A 48 23.48 -16.89 -0.79
CA LEU A 48 23.34 -16.02 -1.96
C LEU A 48 21.90 -15.92 -2.48
N TYR A 49 20.99 -16.76 -1.96
CA TYR A 49 19.60 -16.83 -2.38
C TYR A 49 18.61 -16.58 -1.25
N SER A 50 19.08 -16.32 -0.02
CA SER A 50 18.18 -16.06 1.10
C SER A 50 17.54 -14.68 1.00
N LEU A 51 16.24 -14.59 1.29
CA LEU A 51 15.52 -13.32 1.28
C LEU A 51 16.06 -12.36 2.34
N SER A 52 16.12 -11.07 1.99
CA SER A 52 16.54 -10.06 2.93
C SER A 52 15.58 -9.95 4.13
N GLY A 53 16.09 -9.51 5.27
CA GLY A 53 15.24 -9.22 6.44
C GLY A 53 14.17 -8.14 6.19
N SER A 54 14.32 -7.32 5.13
CA SER A 54 13.28 -6.39 4.69
C SER A 54 12.10 -7.13 4.07
N THR A 55 12.38 -8.12 3.21
CA THR A 55 11.37 -8.97 2.60
C THR A 55 10.64 -9.81 3.64
N GLN A 56 11.37 -10.38 4.61
CA GLN A 56 10.76 -11.10 5.72
C GLN A 56 9.68 -10.26 6.44
N LYS A 57 10.02 -9.01 6.79
CA LYS A 57 9.06 -8.08 7.44
C LYS A 57 7.82 -7.78 6.60
N VAL A 58 7.94 -7.84 5.27
CA VAL A 58 6.78 -7.67 4.37
C VAL A 58 5.91 -8.93 4.40
N LEU A 59 6.52 -10.11 4.36
CA LEU A 59 5.81 -11.39 4.41
C LEU A 59 5.14 -11.65 5.76
N ASP A 60 5.77 -11.24 6.87
CA ASP A 60 5.19 -11.35 8.21
C ASP A 60 3.89 -10.53 8.38
N LYS A 61 3.74 -9.46 7.58
CA LYS A 61 2.59 -8.55 7.60
C LYS A 61 1.48 -8.97 6.64
N LEU A 62 1.60 -10.12 5.99
CA LEU A 62 0.51 -10.61 5.14
C LEU A 62 -0.71 -10.92 6.01
N ASP A 63 -1.82 -10.25 5.76
CA ASP A 63 -3.12 -10.51 6.40
C ASP A 63 -4.02 -11.37 5.53
N LYS A 64 -3.85 -11.28 4.20
CA LYS A 64 -4.55 -12.06 3.19
C LYS A 64 -3.57 -12.99 2.47
N LYS A 65 -4.11 -13.91 1.66
CA LYS A 65 -3.29 -14.80 0.83
C LYS A 65 -2.64 -14.02 -0.32
N LEU A 66 -1.32 -14.12 -0.42
CA LEU A 66 -0.49 -13.73 -1.56
C LEU A 66 -0.29 -14.94 -2.47
N VAL A 67 -0.66 -14.82 -3.74
CA VAL A 67 -0.41 -15.83 -4.78
C VAL A 67 0.52 -15.25 -5.82
N ILE A 68 1.68 -15.87 -5.99
CA ILE A 68 2.66 -15.53 -7.01
C ILE A 68 2.45 -16.50 -8.18
N GLU A 69 1.85 -16.02 -9.27
CA GLU A 69 1.71 -16.80 -10.52
C GLU A 69 2.94 -16.53 -11.40
N ALA A 70 3.80 -17.54 -11.59
CA ALA A 70 5.00 -17.46 -12.42
C ALA A 70 4.75 -18.07 -13.80
N TYR A 71 4.78 -17.25 -14.84
CA TYR A 71 4.57 -17.63 -16.24
C TYR A 71 5.94 -17.86 -16.90
N PHE A 72 6.51 -19.04 -16.64
CA PHE A 72 7.90 -19.38 -16.91
C PHE A 72 7.95 -20.55 -17.88
N SER A 73 8.56 -20.34 -19.05
CA SER A 73 8.84 -21.41 -20.01
C SER A 73 9.87 -22.39 -19.45
N GLN A 74 9.72 -23.68 -19.73
CA GLN A 74 10.75 -24.69 -19.44
C GLN A 74 12.00 -24.47 -20.31
N ASP A 75 11.79 -24.29 -21.62
CA ASP A 75 12.86 -24.04 -22.57
C ASP A 75 13.22 -22.55 -22.58
N VAL A 76 14.38 -22.22 -21.99
CA VAL A 76 15.01 -20.89 -22.05
C VAL A 76 16.42 -21.00 -22.66
N PRO A 77 16.89 -19.96 -23.38
CA PRO A 77 18.25 -19.92 -23.92
C PRO A 77 19.30 -20.17 -22.83
N GLY A 78 20.44 -20.77 -23.19
CA GLY A 78 21.43 -21.24 -22.21
C GLY A 78 21.89 -20.18 -21.21
N VAL A 79 21.99 -18.92 -21.67
CA VAL A 79 22.36 -17.75 -20.85
C VAL A 79 21.39 -17.50 -19.68
N TYR A 80 20.12 -17.89 -19.80
CA TYR A 80 19.09 -17.66 -18.79
C TYR A 80 18.72 -18.92 -17.98
N GLN A 81 19.22 -20.11 -18.32
CA GLN A 81 18.86 -21.34 -17.62
C GLN A 81 19.28 -21.32 -16.15
N ILE A 82 20.50 -20.84 -15.89
CA ILE A 82 21.05 -20.72 -14.53
C ILE A 82 20.21 -19.72 -13.71
N ASP A 83 19.89 -18.56 -14.28
CA ASP A 83 19.11 -17.55 -13.58
C ASP A 83 17.67 -17.99 -13.36
N ARG A 84 17.06 -18.70 -14.31
CA ARG A 84 15.71 -19.27 -14.15
C ARG A 84 15.63 -20.18 -12.93
N GLN A 85 16.57 -21.13 -12.78
CA GLN A 85 16.54 -22.04 -11.64
C GLN A 85 16.66 -21.28 -10.32
N LYS A 86 17.59 -20.32 -10.24
CA LYS A 86 17.78 -19.53 -9.01
C LYS A 86 16.58 -18.63 -8.71
N ILE A 87 15.90 -18.11 -9.72
CA ILE A 87 14.66 -17.36 -9.56
C ILE A 87 13.56 -18.29 -9.02
N VAL A 88 13.43 -19.50 -9.56
CA VAL A 88 12.47 -20.50 -9.05
C VAL A 88 12.75 -20.77 -7.57
N ASP A 89 14.01 -21.03 -7.21
CA ASP A 89 14.42 -21.30 -5.83
C ASP A 89 14.08 -20.10 -4.91
N LEU A 90 14.34 -18.87 -5.35
CA LEU A 90 14.00 -17.65 -4.62
C LEU A 90 12.48 -17.51 -4.42
N LEU A 91 11.68 -17.75 -5.46
CA LEU A 91 10.21 -17.69 -5.36
C LEU A 91 9.68 -18.75 -4.38
N ASP A 92 10.24 -19.96 -4.42
CA ASP A 92 9.91 -21.01 -3.44
C ASP A 92 10.27 -20.60 -2.02
N GLU A 93 11.34 -19.81 -1.82
CA GLU A 93 11.67 -19.22 -0.53
C GLU A 93 10.62 -18.19 -0.07
N TYR A 94 10.09 -17.35 -0.96
CA TYR A 94 8.94 -16.49 -0.64
C TYR A 94 7.75 -17.31 -0.11
N SER A 95 7.45 -18.43 -0.76
CA SER A 95 6.37 -19.32 -0.32
C SER A 95 6.65 -19.95 1.03
N GLN A 96 7.89 -20.39 1.27
CA GLN A 96 8.31 -21.01 2.53
C GLN A 96 8.24 -20.02 3.68
N MET A 97 8.80 -18.82 3.51
CA MET A 97 8.81 -17.77 4.54
C MET A 97 7.43 -17.20 4.80
N GLY A 98 6.61 -17.01 3.76
CA GLY A 98 5.23 -16.54 3.90
C GLY A 98 4.25 -17.61 4.43
N GLY A 99 4.70 -18.87 4.55
CA GLY A 99 3.92 -19.98 5.08
C GLY A 99 2.57 -20.15 4.38
N SER A 100 1.51 -20.38 5.16
CA SER A 100 0.16 -20.58 4.61
C SER A 100 -0.42 -19.35 3.87
N LYS A 101 0.18 -18.17 4.05
CA LYS A 101 -0.27 -16.91 3.46
C LYS A 101 0.43 -16.56 2.15
N CYS A 102 1.48 -17.28 1.75
CA CYS A 102 2.15 -17.09 0.46
C CYS A 102 2.23 -18.42 -0.29
N SER A 103 1.83 -18.43 -1.57
CA SER A 103 1.96 -19.60 -2.43
C SER A 103 2.43 -19.20 -3.81
N VAL A 104 3.32 -19.99 -4.40
CA VAL A 104 3.74 -19.84 -5.80
C VAL A 104 3.05 -20.89 -6.67
N VAL A 105 2.65 -20.50 -7.88
CA VAL A 105 2.10 -21.40 -8.91
C VAL A 105 2.81 -21.14 -10.22
N TYR A 106 3.35 -22.20 -10.83
CA TYR A 106 4.07 -22.13 -12.09
C TYR A 106 3.17 -22.51 -13.26
N TYR A 107 3.29 -21.77 -14.34
CA TYR A 107 2.60 -21.99 -15.60
C TYR A 107 3.61 -21.89 -16.74
N ASP A 108 3.51 -22.77 -17.74
CA ASP A 108 4.32 -22.68 -18.96
C ASP A 108 3.46 -22.19 -20.13
N PRO A 109 3.63 -20.94 -20.59
CA PRO A 109 2.89 -20.40 -21.74
C PRO A 109 3.26 -21.02 -23.09
N LEU A 110 4.36 -21.77 -23.20
CA LEU A 110 4.73 -22.42 -24.46
C LEU A 110 4.03 -23.75 -24.64
N GLU A 111 3.72 -24.45 -23.55
CA GLU A 111 3.06 -25.76 -23.54
C GLU A 111 1.53 -25.69 -23.69
N ASP A 112 0.90 -24.58 -23.27
CA ASP A 112 -0.56 -24.43 -23.27
C ASP A 112 -1.00 -23.06 -23.84
N GLU A 113 -1.81 -23.10 -24.90
CA GLU A 113 -2.31 -21.91 -25.58
C GLU A 113 -3.24 -21.04 -24.71
N LEU A 114 -4.06 -21.64 -23.83
CA LEU A 114 -4.93 -20.89 -22.92
C LEU A 114 -4.11 -20.14 -21.87
N ILE A 115 -3.02 -20.75 -21.39
CA ILE A 115 -2.06 -20.10 -20.49
C ILE A 115 -1.37 -18.96 -21.23
N ARG A 116 -0.98 -19.17 -22.50
CA ARG A 116 -0.36 -18.16 -23.35
C ARG A 116 -1.24 -16.94 -23.53
N GLU A 117 -2.49 -17.12 -23.95
CA GLU A 117 -3.45 -16.03 -24.10
C GLU A 117 -3.66 -15.29 -22.79
N LYS A 118 -3.75 -16.01 -21.66
CA LYS A 118 -3.89 -15.41 -20.34
C LYS A 118 -2.67 -14.55 -20.00
N ALA A 119 -1.45 -15.04 -20.22
CA ALA A 119 -0.21 -14.29 -19.99
C ALA A 119 -0.18 -13.00 -20.82
N GLN A 120 -0.49 -13.10 -22.11
CA GLN A 120 -0.53 -11.94 -23.02
C GLN A 120 -1.57 -10.90 -22.59
N ARG A 121 -2.78 -11.32 -22.21
CA ARG A 121 -3.83 -10.41 -21.68
C ARG A 121 -3.40 -9.69 -20.40
N LEU A 122 -2.56 -10.32 -19.59
CA LEU A 122 -1.99 -9.71 -18.37
C LEU A 122 -0.82 -8.75 -18.68
N GLY A 123 -0.38 -8.65 -19.94
CA GLY A 123 0.79 -7.87 -20.35
C GLY A 123 2.12 -8.59 -20.16
N ILE A 124 2.10 -9.89 -19.90
CA ILE A 124 3.30 -10.74 -19.88
C ILE A 124 3.52 -11.24 -21.31
N GLN A 125 4.51 -10.65 -21.99
CA GLN A 125 4.79 -10.90 -23.40
C GLN A 125 5.97 -11.85 -23.59
N GLU A 126 6.07 -12.40 -24.80
CA GLU A 126 7.22 -13.19 -25.20
C GLU A 126 8.51 -12.36 -25.21
N ALA A 127 9.59 -12.90 -24.64
CA ALA A 127 10.93 -12.38 -24.77
C ALA A 127 11.69 -13.20 -25.80
N ARG A 128 12.60 -12.57 -26.53
CA ARG A 128 13.47 -13.22 -27.51
C ARG A 128 14.91 -13.06 -27.09
N ALA A 129 15.67 -14.14 -27.22
CA ALA A 129 17.10 -14.10 -26.99
C ALA A 129 17.83 -14.97 -28.00
N THR A 130 19.08 -14.58 -28.26
CA THR A 130 19.97 -15.32 -29.13
C THR A 130 20.59 -16.46 -28.34
N ASP A 131 20.35 -17.69 -28.79
CA ASP A 131 21.03 -18.87 -28.28
C ASP A 131 22.12 -19.28 -29.26
N VAL A 132 23.34 -19.44 -28.73
CA VAL A 132 24.52 -19.86 -29.50
C VAL A 132 24.92 -21.23 -28.97
N GLN A 133 24.49 -22.27 -29.67
CA GLN A 133 24.90 -23.66 -29.41
C GLN A 133 25.60 -24.19 -30.66
N ASP A 134 26.76 -24.84 -30.49
CA ASP A 134 27.49 -25.57 -31.53
C ASP A 134 27.59 -24.83 -32.88
N ASP A 135 28.06 -23.57 -32.85
CA ASP A 135 28.21 -22.67 -34.02
C ASP A 135 26.91 -22.33 -34.78
N LYS A 136 25.74 -22.62 -34.22
CA LYS A 136 24.44 -22.18 -34.74
C LYS A 136 23.87 -21.04 -33.90
N ILE A 137 23.60 -19.92 -34.55
CA ILE A 137 22.86 -18.79 -33.99
C ILE A 137 21.38 -19.06 -34.21
N SER A 138 20.62 -19.24 -33.14
CA SER A 138 19.16 -19.37 -33.18
C SER A 138 18.49 -18.31 -32.31
N GLN A 139 17.29 -17.86 -32.69
CA GLN A 139 16.47 -17.03 -31.82
C GLN A 139 15.49 -17.93 -31.08
N VAL A 140 15.61 -17.97 -29.76
CA VAL A 140 14.71 -18.70 -28.88
C VAL A 140 13.76 -17.70 -28.24
N THR A 141 12.48 -18.06 -28.25
CA THR A 141 11.40 -17.27 -27.64
C THR A 141 11.02 -17.92 -26.32
N PHE A 142 10.84 -17.13 -25.26
CA PHE A 142 10.53 -17.64 -23.92
C PHE A 142 9.67 -16.66 -23.12
N TYR A 143 9.08 -17.16 -22.04
CA TYR A 143 8.35 -16.36 -21.05
C TYR A 143 9.07 -16.46 -19.69
N GLN A 144 9.25 -15.33 -19.02
CA GLN A 144 9.67 -15.23 -17.62
C GLN A 144 8.97 -14.03 -16.99
N GLY A 145 7.65 -14.11 -16.82
CA GLY A 145 6.86 -13.04 -16.21
C GLY A 145 6.20 -13.48 -14.91
N LEU A 146 5.85 -12.52 -14.06
CA LEU A 146 5.19 -12.77 -12.78
C LEU A 146 3.91 -11.96 -12.65
N ARG A 147 2.93 -12.58 -11.99
CA ARG A 147 1.73 -11.90 -11.50
C ARG A 147 1.59 -12.14 -10.00
N LEU A 148 1.62 -11.05 -9.26
CA LEU A 148 1.42 -11.03 -7.81
C LEU A 148 -0.05 -10.73 -7.55
N ARG A 149 -0.75 -11.57 -6.79
CA ARG A 149 -2.14 -11.37 -6.39
C ARG A 149 -2.27 -11.37 -4.89
N TYR A 150 -2.97 -10.39 -4.33
CA TYR A 150 -3.18 -10.30 -2.89
C TYR A 150 -4.67 -10.15 -2.57
N GLY A 151 -5.21 -11.04 -1.74
CA GLY A 151 -6.60 -10.93 -1.27
C GLY A 151 -7.70 -11.09 -2.34
N GLY A 152 -7.35 -11.50 -3.57
CA GLY A 152 -8.31 -11.81 -4.64
C GLY A 152 -8.23 -10.83 -5.81
N ASP A 153 -8.54 -9.56 -5.55
CA ASP A 153 -8.79 -8.54 -6.57
C ASP A 153 -7.57 -7.67 -6.90
N GLU A 154 -6.68 -7.46 -5.93
CA GLU A 154 -5.49 -6.65 -6.11
C GLU A 154 -4.37 -7.45 -6.76
N GLN A 155 -3.74 -6.87 -7.79
CA GLN A 155 -2.67 -7.52 -8.53
C GLN A 155 -1.61 -6.53 -9.02
N LYS A 156 -0.39 -7.03 -9.14
CA LYS A 156 0.73 -6.36 -9.80
C LYS A 156 1.40 -7.32 -10.76
N ILE A 157 1.79 -6.80 -11.93
CA ILE A 157 2.46 -7.57 -12.97
C ILE A 157 3.93 -7.16 -13.06
N LEU A 158 4.80 -8.14 -13.26
CA LEU A 158 6.17 -7.97 -13.73
C LEU A 158 6.23 -8.65 -15.11
N PRO A 159 6.21 -7.86 -16.20
CA PRO A 159 6.13 -8.42 -17.55
C PRO A 159 7.29 -9.36 -17.89
N LEU A 160 8.47 -9.08 -17.35
CA LEU A 160 9.69 -9.82 -17.59
C LEU A 160 10.62 -9.73 -16.37
N VAL A 161 11.14 -10.86 -15.93
CA VAL A 161 12.19 -11.00 -14.91
C VAL A 161 13.32 -11.84 -15.50
N GLN A 162 14.56 -11.37 -15.41
CA GLN A 162 15.70 -12.04 -16.06
C GLN A 162 16.90 -12.21 -15.15
N ASN A 163 17.03 -11.37 -14.12
CA ASN A 163 18.22 -11.31 -13.30
C ASN A 163 17.88 -11.62 -11.83
N VAL A 164 18.40 -12.75 -11.34
CA VAL A 164 18.23 -13.16 -9.95
C VAL A 164 18.76 -12.13 -8.95
N ALA A 165 19.79 -11.36 -9.30
CA ALA A 165 20.38 -10.38 -8.37
C ALA A 165 19.47 -9.18 -8.12
N THR A 166 18.56 -8.85 -9.06
CA THR A 166 17.68 -7.68 -8.94
C THR A 166 16.25 -8.05 -8.57
N ILE A 167 15.85 -9.30 -8.79
CA ILE A 167 14.45 -9.71 -8.73
C ILE A 167 13.80 -9.49 -7.36
N GLU A 168 14.51 -9.71 -6.24
CA GLU A 168 13.97 -9.43 -4.90
C GLU A 168 13.63 -7.93 -4.76
N GLY A 169 14.51 -7.07 -5.28
CA GLY A 169 14.32 -5.62 -5.34
C GLY A 169 13.18 -5.18 -6.26
N GLU A 170 12.70 -6.03 -7.16
CA GLU A 170 11.55 -5.77 -8.04
C GLU A 170 10.25 -6.32 -7.46
N ILE A 171 10.29 -7.51 -6.85
CA ILE A 171 9.13 -8.22 -6.29
C ILE A 171 8.72 -7.60 -4.94
N THR A 172 9.65 -7.47 -4.00
CA THR A 172 9.33 -7.07 -2.62
C THR A 172 8.63 -5.70 -2.53
N PRO A 173 9.04 -4.65 -3.25
CA PRO A 173 8.32 -3.38 -3.25
C PRO A 173 6.88 -3.51 -3.76
N LYS A 174 6.66 -4.31 -4.81
CA LYS A 174 5.30 -4.53 -5.36
C LYS A 174 4.42 -5.31 -4.40
N ILE A 175 4.96 -6.30 -3.70
CA ILE A 175 4.24 -6.98 -2.61
C ILE A 175 3.92 -5.97 -1.51
N ARG A 176 4.89 -5.16 -1.08
CA ARG A 176 4.66 -4.14 -0.06
C ARG A 176 3.58 -3.14 -0.47
N GLU A 177 3.48 -2.76 -1.73
CA GLU A 177 2.39 -1.92 -2.24
C GLU A 177 1.02 -2.61 -2.15
N LEU A 178 0.95 -3.91 -2.51
CA LEU A 178 -0.27 -4.72 -2.38
C LEU A 178 -0.68 -4.92 -0.91
N VAL A 179 0.29 -5.10 -0.02
CA VAL A 179 0.05 -5.32 1.41
C VAL A 179 -0.30 -4.01 2.12
N SER A 180 0.35 -2.90 1.75
CA SER A 180 0.12 -1.57 2.32
C SER A 180 -1.09 -0.85 1.71
N ALA A 181 -1.93 -1.54 0.93
CA ALA A 181 -3.03 -0.96 0.17
C ALA A 181 -4.21 -0.42 1.02
N SER A 182 -4.04 -0.14 2.32
CA SER A 182 -4.84 0.93 2.93
C SER A 182 -4.22 2.25 2.48
N LYS A 183 -4.83 2.91 1.47
CA LYS A 183 -4.46 4.28 1.13
C LYS A 183 -4.37 5.10 2.43
N PRO A 184 -3.33 5.92 2.65
CA PRO A 184 -3.24 6.69 3.88
C PRO A 184 -4.52 7.50 4.07
N LYS A 185 -5.09 7.45 5.27
CA LYS A 185 -6.37 8.09 5.55
C LYS A 185 -6.19 9.59 5.72
N VAL A 186 -6.97 10.35 4.97
CA VAL A 186 -7.07 11.81 5.05
C VAL A 186 -8.46 12.15 5.54
N GLY A 187 -8.54 12.76 6.71
CA GLY A 187 -9.81 13.25 7.26
C GLY A 187 -10.09 14.68 6.81
N ILE A 188 -11.28 14.97 6.30
CA ILE A 188 -11.74 16.33 6.00
C ILE A 188 -12.80 16.73 7.01
N LEU A 189 -12.49 17.72 7.85
CA LEU A 189 -13.45 18.35 8.75
C LEU A 189 -14.03 19.59 8.06
N LYS A 190 -15.30 19.51 7.67
CA LYS A 190 -16.05 20.62 7.06
C LYS A 190 -17.38 20.77 7.77
N ARG A 191 -17.78 22.02 8.00
CA ARG A 191 -19.09 22.35 8.55
C ARG A 191 -19.93 23.07 7.51
N ALA A 192 -21.06 22.46 7.16
CA ALA A 192 -22.05 23.11 6.33
C ALA A 192 -22.68 24.26 7.14
N ALA A 193 -22.82 25.45 6.54
CA ALA A 193 -23.70 26.45 7.12
C ALA A 193 -25.13 25.92 7.12
N PRO A 194 -25.89 26.13 8.21
CA PRO A 194 -27.32 25.86 8.20
C PRO A 194 -27.95 26.71 7.09
N PRO A 195 -28.77 26.13 6.19
CA PRO A 195 -29.39 26.92 5.14
C PRO A 195 -30.28 27.99 5.77
N ALA A 196 -30.05 29.26 5.42
CA ALA A 196 -30.84 30.39 5.90
C ALA A 196 -32.34 30.27 5.54
N ASN A 197 -32.68 29.42 4.56
CA ASN A 197 -34.05 29.11 4.17
C ASN A 197 -34.17 27.62 3.79
N PRO A 198 -35.03 26.81 4.41
CA PRO A 198 -35.16 25.37 4.12
C PRO A 198 -35.50 25.03 2.67
N MET A 199 -36.07 25.99 1.92
CA MET A 199 -36.38 25.86 0.49
C MET A 199 -35.20 26.21 -0.44
N MET A 200 -34.17 26.91 0.05
CA MET A 200 -32.93 27.12 -0.71
C MET A 200 -31.89 26.13 -0.21
N ARG A 201 -31.60 25.13 -1.04
CA ARG A 201 -30.40 24.32 -0.86
C ARG A 201 -29.19 25.24 -1.04
N GLN A 202 -28.58 25.67 0.07
CA GLN A 202 -27.30 26.34 0.03
C GLN A 202 -26.30 25.35 -0.59
N GLN A 203 -25.83 25.67 -1.80
CA GLN A 203 -24.78 24.90 -2.44
C GLN A 203 -23.54 25.04 -1.56
N SER A 204 -23.18 23.95 -0.89
CA SER A 204 -21.88 23.87 -0.23
C SER A 204 -20.80 24.10 -1.28
N PRO A 205 -19.68 24.78 -0.95
CA PRO A 205 -18.59 24.93 -1.90
C PRO A 205 -18.18 23.56 -2.43
N ASP A 206 -18.14 23.44 -3.75
CA ASP A 206 -17.86 22.20 -4.46
C ASP A 206 -16.34 21.97 -4.52
N TYR A 207 -15.87 21.03 -3.71
CA TYR A 207 -14.48 20.59 -3.70
C TYR A 207 -14.28 19.27 -4.44
N THR A 208 -15.25 18.80 -5.23
CA THR A 208 -15.23 17.47 -5.86
C THR A 208 -14.01 17.24 -6.75
N LEU A 209 -13.54 18.26 -7.47
CA LEU A 209 -12.34 18.15 -8.32
C LEU A 209 -11.07 17.89 -7.49
N ILE A 210 -10.87 18.67 -6.43
CA ILE A 210 -9.72 18.52 -5.53
C ILE A 210 -9.83 17.19 -4.77
N ARG A 211 -11.04 16.85 -4.31
CA ARG A 211 -11.30 15.60 -3.62
C ARG A 211 -10.95 14.39 -4.49
N ARG A 212 -11.37 14.34 -5.75
CA ARG A 212 -11.03 13.24 -6.67
C ARG A 212 -9.53 13.09 -6.85
N GLN A 213 -8.78 14.20 -6.99
CA GLN A 213 -7.32 14.15 -7.08
C GLN A 213 -6.65 13.60 -5.82
N ILE A 214 -7.21 13.88 -4.64
CA ILE A 214 -6.72 13.33 -3.37
C ILE A 214 -7.08 11.84 -3.27
N GLU A 215 -8.32 11.47 -3.64
CA GLU A 215 -8.83 10.09 -3.60
C GLU A 215 -8.04 9.12 -4.49
N ASP A 216 -7.36 9.59 -5.53
CA ASP A 216 -6.46 8.76 -6.35
C ASP A 216 -5.36 8.10 -5.51
N ARG A 217 -4.84 8.81 -4.49
CA ARG A 217 -3.70 8.38 -3.66
C ARG A 217 -4.03 8.13 -2.19
N PHE A 218 -5.16 8.64 -1.71
CA PHE A 218 -5.54 8.64 -0.30
C PHE A 218 -6.96 8.12 -0.09
N GLU A 219 -7.25 7.59 1.10
CA GLU A 219 -8.63 7.30 1.52
C GLU A 219 -9.18 8.57 2.17
N VAL A 220 -10.17 9.21 1.55
CA VAL A 220 -10.73 10.48 2.06
C VAL A 220 -11.98 10.21 2.87
N ILE A 221 -11.96 10.62 4.14
CA ILE A 221 -13.04 10.42 5.11
C ILE A 221 -13.58 11.79 5.53
N ASP A 222 -14.89 11.99 5.42
CA ASP A 222 -15.53 13.17 6.00
C ASP A 222 -15.67 12.99 7.51
N LEU A 223 -15.13 13.94 8.28
CA LEU A 223 -15.09 13.88 9.74
C LEU A 223 -16.29 14.58 10.35
N ASP A 224 -16.95 13.92 11.31
CA ASP A 224 -17.94 14.53 12.20
C ASP A 224 -17.53 14.31 13.66
N LEU A 225 -16.74 15.25 14.18
CA LEU A 225 -16.22 15.20 15.55
C LEU A 225 -17.18 15.81 16.59
N SER A 226 -18.33 16.33 16.15
CA SER A 226 -19.28 17.08 16.99
C SER A 226 -19.95 16.24 18.10
N LYS A 227 -19.91 14.90 17.99
CA LYS A 227 -20.58 13.96 18.91
C LYS A 227 -19.63 13.16 19.80
N GLY A 228 -18.43 13.70 20.08
CA GLY A 228 -17.45 12.98 20.91
C GLY A 228 -16.75 11.85 20.15
N GLN A 229 -16.84 11.81 18.82
CA GLN A 229 -16.12 10.84 18.01
C GLN A 229 -14.60 11.09 18.11
N LEU A 230 -13.85 10.00 18.07
CA LEU A 230 -12.39 10.01 18.09
C LEU A 230 -11.85 10.02 16.67
N LEU A 231 -10.77 10.77 16.44
CA LEU A 231 -10.00 10.63 15.21
C LEU A 231 -9.32 9.25 15.17
N ALA A 232 -9.43 8.57 14.03
CA ALA A 232 -8.82 7.27 13.84
C ALA A 232 -7.29 7.33 14.04
N GLU A 233 -6.75 6.35 14.76
CA GLU A 233 -5.31 6.31 15.09
C GLU A 233 -4.40 6.08 13.89
N ASP A 234 -4.93 5.62 12.76
CA ASP A 234 -4.22 5.40 11.50
C ASP A 234 -4.37 6.58 10.52
N MET A 235 -5.08 7.65 10.90
CA MET A 235 -5.24 8.85 10.07
C MET A 235 -3.89 9.57 9.91
N ALA A 236 -3.47 9.84 8.67
CA ALA A 236 -2.17 10.46 8.39
C ALA A 236 -2.22 11.99 8.34
N LEU A 237 -3.37 12.54 7.93
CA LEU A 237 -3.58 13.97 7.72
C LEU A 237 -5.02 14.34 8.07
N VAL A 238 -5.19 15.48 8.74
CA VAL A 238 -6.48 16.15 8.90
C VAL A 238 -6.48 17.47 8.12
N ILE A 239 -7.52 17.71 7.34
CA ILE A 239 -7.79 18.96 6.62
C ILE A 239 -9.00 19.62 7.28
N VAL A 240 -8.80 20.80 7.87
CA VAL A 240 -9.88 21.60 8.46
C VAL A 240 -10.26 22.70 7.47
N VAL A 241 -11.50 22.70 7.00
CA VAL A 241 -12.00 23.66 6.02
C VAL A 241 -13.06 24.55 6.65
N ALA A 242 -12.83 25.87 6.64
CA ALA A 242 -13.71 26.90 7.18
C ALA A 242 -14.23 26.51 8.59
N PRO A 243 -13.33 26.45 9.61
CA PRO A 243 -13.70 26.03 10.96
C PRO A 243 -14.82 26.92 11.51
N LYS A 244 -15.93 26.31 11.93
CA LYS A 244 -17.15 26.98 12.43
C LYS A 244 -17.59 26.34 13.72
N ASP A 245 -17.99 27.17 14.66
CA ASP A 245 -18.34 26.86 16.04
C ASP A 245 -17.67 25.57 16.58
N MET A 246 -16.34 25.56 16.55
CA MET A 246 -15.52 24.46 17.04
C MET A 246 -15.65 24.30 18.56
N THR A 247 -15.78 23.05 18.98
CA THR A 247 -15.82 22.66 20.40
C THR A 247 -14.42 22.41 20.94
N ASP A 248 -14.26 22.47 22.27
CA ASP A 248 -12.99 22.12 22.92
C ASP A 248 -12.57 20.66 22.66
N TRP A 249 -13.54 19.75 22.50
CA TRP A 249 -13.25 18.35 22.17
C TRP A 249 -12.64 18.19 20.77
N GLU A 250 -13.19 18.86 19.78
CA GLU A 250 -12.68 18.84 18.40
C GLU A 250 -11.25 19.37 18.35
N LYS A 251 -11.02 20.48 19.03
CA LYS A 251 -9.70 21.08 19.21
C LYS A 251 -8.72 20.15 19.88
N TYR A 252 -9.14 19.46 20.95
CA TYR A 252 -8.33 18.45 21.61
C TYR A 252 -7.98 17.28 20.68
N GLN A 253 -8.93 16.76 19.89
CA GLN A 253 -8.65 15.68 18.94
C GLN A 253 -7.59 16.10 17.90
N ILE A 254 -7.71 17.32 17.36
CA ILE A 254 -6.74 17.87 16.41
C ILE A 254 -5.38 18.09 17.07
N ASP A 255 -5.34 18.58 18.31
CA ASP A 255 -4.11 18.71 19.09
C ASP A 255 -3.40 17.37 19.26
N GLN A 256 -4.13 16.34 19.71
CA GLN A 256 -3.55 15.01 19.87
C GLN A 256 -3.06 14.42 18.53
N HIS A 257 -3.73 14.73 17.43
CA HIS A 257 -3.29 14.33 16.09
C HIS A 257 -1.93 14.98 15.74
N VAL A 258 -1.80 16.29 15.94
CA VAL A 258 -0.54 17.02 15.68
C VAL A 258 0.57 16.58 16.64
N MET A 259 0.28 16.41 17.92
CA MET A 259 1.24 15.95 18.93
C MET A 259 1.81 14.55 18.64
N ARG A 260 1.04 13.71 17.93
CA ARG A 260 1.50 12.40 17.42
C ARG A 260 2.39 12.50 16.17
N GLY A 261 2.74 13.72 15.73
CA GLY A 261 3.61 13.98 14.58
C GLY A 261 2.91 13.87 13.23
N LYS A 262 1.57 13.95 13.19
CA LYS A 262 0.77 13.79 11.98
C LYS A 262 0.42 15.14 11.34
N GLY A 263 0.03 15.10 10.07
CA GLY A 263 -0.20 16.31 9.28
C GLY A 263 -1.49 17.03 9.65
N LEU A 264 -1.45 18.37 9.62
CA LEU A 264 -2.62 19.23 9.71
C LEU A 264 -2.57 20.28 8.61
N ILE A 265 -3.64 20.41 7.83
CA ILE A 265 -3.88 21.52 6.91
C ILE A 265 -5.10 22.29 7.41
N VAL A 266 -4.98 23.62 7.48
CA VAL A 266 -6.06 24.50 7.89
C VAL A 266 -6.33 25.51 6.79
N LEU A 267 -7.57 25.50 6.29
CA LEU A 267 -8.09 26.46 5.32
C LEU A 267 -9.12 27.33 6.03
N GLN A 268 -8.66 28.44 6.62
CA GLN A 268 -9.50 29.32 7.43
C GLN A 268 -10.02 30.50 6.61
N GLU A 269 -11.33 30.71 6.68
CA GLU A 269 -12.02 31.91 6.24
C GLU A 269 -12.71 32.54 7.46
N ALA A 270 -12.86 33.87 7.48
CA ALA A 270 -13.52 34.59 8.58
C ALA A 270 -14.93 35.10 8.22
N ALA A 271 -15.44 34.75 7.03
CA ALA A 271 -16.79 35.10 6.61
C ALA A 271 -17.22 34.24 5.42
N GLU A 272 -18.52 33.95 5.34
CA GLU A 272 -19.14 33.49 4.10
C GLU A 272 -19.45 34.68 3.20
N TYR A 273 -19.26 34.49 1.90
CA TYR A 273 -19.65 35.45 0.87
C TYR A 273 -20.86 34.88 0.14
N SER A 274 -22.02 35.52 0.32
CA SER A 274 -23.23 35.15 -0.41
C SER A 274 -23.53 36.17 -1.50
N LEU A 275 -23.75 35.67 -2.73
CA LEU A 275 -24.52 36.38 -3.74
C LEU A 275 -26.00 36.08 -3.47
N ALA A 276 -26.66 36.96 -2.71
CA ALA A 276 -28.06 36.77 -2.33
C ALA A 276 -28.86 38.05 -2.57
N GLY A 277 -29.76 38.00 -3.56
CA GLY A 277 -30.79 39.00 -3.80
C GLY A 277 -31.00 39.36 -5.27
N MET A 278 -32.14 39.99 -5.57
CA MET A 278 -32.53 40.51 -6.89
C MET A 278 -31.58 41.59 -7.48
N TRP A 279 -30.54 41.96 -6.73
CA TRP A 279 -29.61 43.07 -6.99
C TRP A 279 -28.13 42.67 -6.89
N ASP A 280 -27.81 41.37 -6.81
CA ASP A 280 -26.44 40.85 -6.82
C ASP A 280 -25.49 41.51 -5.78
N SER A 281 -26.03 41.85 -4.61
CA SER A 281 -25.23 42.48 -3.54
C SER A 281 -24.34 41.45 -2.87
N TYR A 282 -23.02 41.60 -3.00
CA TYR A 282 -22.03 40.85 -2.20
C TYR A 282 -22.28 41.12 -0.71
N ARG A 283 -22.73 40.11 0.03
CA ARG A 283 -22.88 40.18 1.48
C ARG A 283 -21.84 39.30 2.17
N ARG A 284 -20.98 39.95 2.95
CA ARG A 284 -20.05 39.29 3.88
C ARG A 284 -20.81 38.94 5.15
N GLN A 285 -20.96 37.66 5.45
CA GLN A 285 -21.57 37.15 6.67
C GLN A 285 -20.48 36.53 7.56
N PRO A 286 -20.01 37.24 8.59
CA PRO A 286 -19.06 36.67 9.55
C PRO A 286 -19.73 35.54 10.34
N PHE A 287 -18.94 34.53 10.70
CA PHE A 287 -19.34 33.43 11.58
C PHE A 287 -18.34 33.29 12.72
N LEU A 288 -18.76 32.63 13.81
CA LEU A 288 -17.86 32.31 14.91
C LEU A 288 -17.07 31.05 14.56
N VAL A 289 -15.75 31.12 14.76
CA VAL A 289 -14.86 29.97 14.60
C VAL A 289 -15.05 28.99 15.75
N ASP A 290 -15.24 29.50 16.96
CA ASP A 290 -15.39 28.74 18.20
C ASP A 290 -16.82 28.80 18.74
N THR A 291 -17.24 27.73 19.42
CA THR A 291 -18.47 27.74 20.22
C THR A 291 -18.39 28.78 21.35
N VAL A 292 -19.54 29.34 21.73
CA VAL A 292 -19.65 30.40 22.74
C VAL A 292 -19.12 29.94 24.12
N ASP A 293 -19.24 28.66 24.42
CA ASP A 293 -18.81 28.02 25.67
C ASP A 293 -17.38 27.44 25.62
N SER A 294 -16.69 27.60 24.49
CA SER A 294 -15.31 27.11 24.35
C SER A 294 -14.34 27.83 25.28
N LYS A 295 -13.46 27.06 25.93
CA LYS A 295 -12.45 27.56 26.87
C LYS A 295 -11.15 28.02 26.20
N THR A 296 -10.84 27.46 25.03
CA THR A 296 -9.59 27.74 24.31
C THR A 296 -9.93 28.15 22.90
N SER A 297 -9.51 29.33 22.43
CA SER A 297 -9.84 29.74 21.06
C SER A 297 -9.02 28.96 20.03
N TRP A 298 -9.58 28.78 18.84
CA TRP A 298 -8.88 28.15 17.72
C TRP A 298 -7.61 28.92 17.35
N GLU A 299 -7.64 30.24 17.38
CA GLU A 299 -6.47 31.09 17.13
C GLU A 299 -5.37 30.89 18.19
N GLN A 300 -5.74 30.69 19.46
CA GLN A 300 -4.77 30.38 20.52
C GLN A 300 -4.08 29.05 20.26
N GLN A 301 -4.83 28.04 19.82
CA GLN A 301 -4.28 26.73 19.48
C GLN A 301 -3.33 26.80 18.28
N LEU A 302 -3.73 27.49 17.20
CA LEU A 302 -2.84 27.72 16.05
C LEU A 302 -1.59 28.50 16.46
N GLY A 303 -1.73 29.48 17.37
CA GLY A 303 -0.61 30.22 17.95
C GLY A 303 0.39 29.32 18.68
N ALA A 304 -0.09 28.30 19.39
CA ALA A 304 0.75 27.30 20.03
C ALA A 304 1.53 26.43 19.02
N TYR A 305 1.00 26.25 17.80
CA TYR A 305 1.71 25.62 16.68
C TYR A 305 2.66 26.58 15.95
N GLY A 306 2.75 27.84 16.37
CA GLY A 306 3.57 28.87 15.74
C GLY A 306 2.91 29.59 14.57
N VAL A 307 1.59 29.44 14.37
CA VAL A 307 0.82 30.09 13.31
C VAL A 307 -0.01 31.23 13.88
N GLN A 308 0.16 32.44 13.33
CA GLN A 308 -0.64 33.61 13.72
C GLN A 308 -1.63 33.94 12.59
N VAL A 309 -2.92 33.99 12.92
CA VAL A 309 -3.97 34.37 11.98
C VAL A 309 -4.31 35.85 12.18
N SER A 310 -4.22 36.64 11.12
CA SER A 310 -4.65 38.04 11.12
C SER A 310 -6.02 38.19 10.45
N ASN A 311 -6.86 39.10 10.94
CA ASN A 311 -8.17 39.40 10.33
C ASN A 311 -8.04 40.45 9.21
N GLN A 312 -7.03 40.29 8.36
CA GLN A 312 -6.76 41.18 7.23
C GLN A 312 -7.19 40.52 5.92
N VAL A 313 -7.71 41.31 5.00
CA VAL A 313 -8.08 40.85 3.66
C VAL A 313 -6.99 41.29 2.70
N VAL A 314 -6.45 40.34 1.94
CA VAL A 314 -5.55 40.64 0.83
C VAL A 314 -6.41 40.98 -0.39
N ALA A 315 -6.28 42.21 -0.89
CA ALA A 315 -6.98 42.67 -2.08
C ALA A 315 -5.98 43.19 -3.11
N ASP A 316 -6.18 42.81 -4.38
CA ASP A 316 -5.43 43.36 -5.50
C ASP A 316 -6.19 44.58 -6.05
N LEU A 317 -5.60 45.77 -5.90
CA LEU A 317 -6.17 47.04 -6.31
C LEU A 317 -5.90 47.39 -7.78
N ASN A 318 -5.02 46.64 -8.47
CA ASN A 318 -4.58 46.93 -9.84
C ASN A 318 -5.28 46.07 -10.90
N ARG A 319 -6.20 45.20 -10.50
CA ARG A 319 -6.83 44.27 -11.41
C ARG A 319 -8.05 44.92 -12.06
N GLN A 320 -7.92 45.29 -13.34
CA GLN A 320 -9.04 45.37 -14.26
C GLN A 320 -9.67 43.97 -14.38
N VAL A 321 -10.43 43.57 -13.37
CA VAL A 321 -11.31 42.41 -13.47
C VAL A 321 -12.51 42.90 -14.28
N GLU A 322 -12.46 42.67 -15.59
CA GLU A 322 -13.68 42.32 -16.30
C GLU A 322 -14.39 41.30 -15.41
N MET A 323 -15.56 41.66 -14.88
CA MET A 323 -16.49 40.64 -14.44
C MET A 323 -16.62 39.70 -15.64
N LEU A 324 -16.06 38.49 -15.53
CA LEU A 324 -16.46 37.38 -16.38
C LEU A 324 -17.91 37.12 -16.01
N ALA A 325 -18.81 37.94 -16.55
CA ALA A 325 -20.21 37.64 -16.68
C ALA A 325 -20.22 36.36 -17.49
N ILE A 326 -20.39 35.23 -16.79
CA ILE A 326 -20.83 34.01 -17.44
C ILE A 326 -22.24 34.35 -17.91
N GLU A 327 -22.35 34.82 -19.16
CA GLU A 327 -23.63 34.93 -19.85
C GLU A 327 -24.22 33.52 -19.88
N MET A 328 -25.14 33.24 -18.95
CA MET A 328 -26.06 32.14 -19.12
C MET A 328 -26.93 32.48 -20.33
N GLN A 329 -26.58 31.93 -21.50
CA GLN A 329 -27.50 31.85 -22.62
C GLN A 329 -28.72 31.05 -22.18
N ARG A 330 -29.78 31.76 -21.75
CA ARG A 330 -31.13 31.21 -21.71
C ARG A 330 -31.58 31.09 -23.16
N GLY A 331 -31.47 29.88 -23.71
CA GLY A 331 -32.17 29.52 -24.92
C GLY A 331 -33.68 29.68 -24.69
N ALA A 332 -34.22 30.83 -25.09
CA ALA A 332 -35.66 30.99 -25.23
C ALA A 332 -36.10 30.11 -26.41
N GLY A 333 -36.89 29.08 -26.11
CA GLY A 333 -37.58 28.30 -27.12
C GLY A 333 -38.35 29.25 -28.04
N GLN A 334 -38.14 29.10 -29.34
CA GLN A 334 -38.94 29.77 -30.35
C GLN A 334 -40.41 29.35 -30.16
N SER A 335 -41.24 30.29 -29.72
CA SER A 335 -42.68 30.23 -29.97
C SER A 335 -42.89 30.63 -31.43
N GLN A 336 -43.04 29.63 -32.31
CA GLN A 336 -43.69 29.86 -33.59
C GLN A 336 -45.18 30.13 -33.32
N SER A 337 -45.59 31.38 -33.47
CA SER A 337 -47.00 31.74 -33.59
C SER A 337 -47.40 31.64 -35.07
N ALA A 338 -48.27 30.68 -35.36
CA ALA A 338 -49.07 30.63 -36.56
C ALA A 338 -50.01 31.84 -36.61
N THR A 339 -49.97 32.61 -37.71
CA THR A 339 -51.03 32.80 -38.72
C THR A 339 -50.75 34.09 -39.47
#